data_AF-A0A3C1JX19-F1
#
_entry.id   AF-A0A3C1JX19-F1
#
_cell.length_a   1.000
_cell.length_b   1.000
_cell.length_c   1.000
_cell.angle_alpha   90.00
_cell.angle_beta   90.00
_cell.angle_gamma   90.00
#
_symmetry.space_group_name_H-M   'P 1'
#
loop_
_entity.id
_entity.type
_entity.pdbx_description
1 polymer ?
#
loop_
_entity_poly.entity_id
_entity_poly.type
_entity_poly.pdbx_seq_one_letter_code
_entity_poly.pdbx_strand_id
1 'polypeptide(L)'
;MKIPIKIKGIIMLVIAVALFTACKQDSKNEENANESINELKNEMKEISSEIDNLTMNESDDFKTEAYLLLDKFNQKIEDFEIEITEKKQIVDQETKSKISQLKITSNKLAAKLDQLEEKTDDHLIEIKHELKYDFAEFGKSVENFFTDNK
;
A
#
# COMPACT_ATOMS: atom_id res chain seq x y z
N MET A 1 -54.41 -38.87 35.28
CA MET A 1 -53.46 -37.98 34.57
C MET A 1 -54.33 -37.03 33.73
N LYS A 2 -54.78 -35.84 34.15
CA LYS A 2 -54.09 -34.53 34.36
C LYS A 2 -53.17 -34.24 33.15
N ILE A 3 -53.36 -33.23 32.27
CA ILE A 3 -53.76 -31.80 32.39
C ILE A 3 -54.21 -31.26 30.99
N PRO A 4 -54.94 -30.11 30.89
CA PRO A 4 -55.87 -29.78 29.81
C PRO A 4 -55.43 -28.71 28.79
N ILE A 5 -56.24 -28.60 27.73
CA ILE A 5 -56.24 -27.59 26.66
C ILE A 5 -56.59 -26.19 27.21
N LYS A 6 -55.78 -25.16 26.84
CA LYS A 6 -56.12 -23.73 26.84
C LYS A 6 -55.53 -23.13 25.54
N ILE A 7 -56.33 -22.80 24.52
CA ILE A 7 -57.06 -21.53 24.28
C ILE A 7 -56.13 -20.34 23.91
N LYS A 8 -56.46 -19.76 22.74
CA LYS A 8 -56.28 -18.38 22.23
C LYS A 8 -54.97 -17.99 21.54
N GLY A 9 -55.12 -17.50 20.30
CA GLY A 9 -54.22 -16.51 19.71
C GLY A 9 -54.11 -16.51 18.19
N ILE A 10 -55.16 -16.08 17.48
CA ILE A 10 -55.03 -15.50 16.13
C ILE A 10 -54.27 -14.16 16.26
N ILE A 11 -53.37 -13.85 15.33
CA ILE A 11 -52.90 -12.53 14.82
C ILE A 11 -51.55 -12.82 14.11
N MET A 12 -51.51 -12.97 12.77
CA MET A 12 -51.42 -11.91 11.77
C MET A 12 -50.16 -11.03 11.91
N LEU A 13 -49.51 -10.79 10.77
CA LEU A 13 -48.77 -9.56 10.38
C LEU A 13 -47.30 -9.78 9.95
N VAL A 14 -47.13 -9.92 8.63
CA VAL A 14 -46.17 -9.18 7.79
C VAL A 14 -44.97 -8.57 8.49
N ILE A 15 -43.77 -9.13 8.26
CA ILE A 15 -42.55 -8.33 8.07
C ILE A 15 -41.72 -8.98 6.95
N ALA A 16 -42.20 -8.82 5.72
CA ALA A 16 -41.41 -8.97 4.50
C ALA A 16 -40.94 -7.58 4.03
N VAL A 17 -40.25 -6.81 4.86
CA VAL A 17 -39.59 -5.55 4.44
C VAL A 17 -38.39 -5.26 5.35
N ALA A 18 -37.28 -5.97 5.16
CA ALA A 18 -36.00 -5.56 5.77
C ALA A 18 -34.76 -5.95 4.94
N LEU A 19 -34.92 -6.49 3.73
CA LEU A 19 -33.78 -6.94 2.91
C LEU A 19 -33.28 -5.90 1.90
N PHE A 20 -33.74 -4.64 1.95
CA PHE A 20 -33.35 -3.61 0.98
C PHE A 20 -32.60 -2.40 1.56
N THR A 21 -32.18 -2.43 2.83
CA THR A 21 -31.35 -1.33 3.39
C THR A 21 -29.85 -1.53 3.23
N ALA A 22 -29.38 -2.63 2.62
CA ALA A 22 -27.95 -2.95 2.53
C ALA A 22 -27.22 -2.42 1.27
N CYS A 23 -27.91 -1.75 0.33
CA CYS A 23 -27.28 -1.28 -0.93
C CYS A 23 -27.38 0.25 -1.12
N LYS A 24 -27.09 1.04 -0.08
CA LYS A 24 -26.98 2.51 -0.21
C LYS A 24 -25.80 3.14 0.56
N GLN A 25 -24.79 2.35 0.92
CA GLN A 25 -23.62 2.85 1.66
C GLN A 25 -22.29 2.68 0.92
N ASP A 26 -22.29 2.23 -0.34
CA ASP A 26 -21.07 1.99 -1.11
C ASP A 26 -20.43 3.27 -1.66
N SER A 27 -21.23 4.22 -2.16
CA SER A 27 -20.67 5.36 -2.92
C SER A 27 -19.77 6.29 -2.10
N LYS A 28 -20.02 6.42 -0.79
CA LYS A 28 -19.26 7.35 0.08
C LYS A 28 -17.94 6.74 0.57
N ASN A 29 -17.86 5.41 0.71
CA ASN A 29 -16.63 4.73 1.06
C ASN A 29 -15.68 4.61 -0.14
N GLU A 30 -16.25 4.47 -1.35
CA GLU A 30 -15.51 4.37 -2.61
C GLU A 30 -14.90 5.72 -3.03
N GLU A 31 -15.65 6.83 -2.90
CA GLU A 31 -15.15 8.18 -3.17
C GLU A 31 -13.98 8.56 -2.25
N ASN A 32 -14.10 8.27 -0.95
CA ASN A 32 -13.03 8.53 0.01
C ASN A 32 -11.79 7.66 -0.27
N ALA A 33 -11.95 6.38 -0.63
CA ALA A 33 -10.81 5.50 -0.93
C ALA A 33 -10.00 5.99 -2.15
N ASN A 34 -10.70 6.51 -3.16
CA ASN A 34 -10.05 7.11 -4.33
C ASN A 34 -9.23 8.37 -3.99
N GLU A 35 -9.67 9.17 -3.01
CA GLU A 35 -8.90 10.33 -2.54
C GLU A 35 -7.57 9.89 -1.93
N SER A 36 -7.60 8.96 -0.96
CA SER A 36 -6.38 8.44 -0.30
C SER A 36 -5.42 7.75 -1.27
N ILE A 37 -5.94 7.03 -2.27
CA ILE A 37 -5.12 6.43 -3.33
C ILE A 37 -4.47 7.52 -4.20
N ASN A 38 -5.18 8.60 -4.49
CA ASN A 38 -4.64 9.72 -5.27
C ASN A 38 -3.63 10.56 -4.48
N GLU A 39 -3.78 10.68 -3.16
CA GLU A 39 -2.79 11.30 -2.30
C GLU A 39 -1.50 10.48 -2.28
N LEU A 40 -1.60 9.17 -1.98
CA LEU A 40 -0.47 8.25 -2.05
C LEU A 40 0.22 8.32 -3.42
N LYS A 41 -0.54 8.42 -4.50
CA LYS A 41 -0.02 8.60 -5.86
C LYS A 41 0.86 9.81 -6.06
N ASN A 42 0.46 10.95 -5.51
CA ASN A 42 1.22 12.18 -5.69
C ASN A 42 2.51 12.13 -4.87
N GLU A 43 2.45 11.64 -3.63
CA GLU A 43 3.62 11.49 -2.77
C GLU A 43 4.64 10.50 -3.36
N MET A 44 4.15 9.43 -3.97
CA MET A 44 4.99 8.42 -4.58
C MET A 44 5.65 8.86 -5.89
N LYS A 45 5.02 9.77 -6.64
CA LYS A 45 5.68 10.41 -7.79
C LYS A 45 6.86 11.26 -7.39
N GLU A 46 6.75 11.97 -6.26
CA GLU A 46 7.86 12.75 -5.71
C GLU A 46 9.02 11.82 -5.36
N ILE A 47 8.75 10.71 -4.65
CA ILE A 47 9.76 9.69 -4.33
C ILE A 47 10.40 9.11 -5.60
N SER A 48 9.61 8.77 -6.62
CA SER A 48 10.15 8.26 -7.90
C SER A 48 11.09 9.27 -8.56
N SER A 49 10.74 10.55 -8.54
CA SER A 49 11.59 11.63 -9.07
C SER A 49 12.87 11.79 -8.27
N GLU A 50 12.82 11.65 -6.94
CA GLU A 50 14.03 11.69 -6.11
C GLU A 50 14.93 10.46 -6.36
N ILE A 51 14.34 9.27 -6.56
CA ILE A 51 15.06 8.04 -6.93
C ILE A 51 15.79 8.21 -8.26
N ASP A 52 15.17 8.82 -9.27
CA ASP A 52 15.81 9.07 -10.57
C ASP A 52 17.04 10.00 -10.46
N ASN A 53 17.05 10.86 -9.45
CA ASN A 53 18.15 11.79 -9.17
C ASN A 53 19.22 11.21 -8.23
N LEU A 54 19.04 10.00 -7.70
CA LEU A 54 20.01 9.36 -6.82
C LEU A 54 21.35 9.14 -7.55
N THR A 55 22.42 9.81 -7.08
CA THR A 55 23.75 9.76 -7.72
C THR A 55 24.73 8.90 -6.94
N MET A 56 25.67 8.24 -7.64
CA MET A 56 26.63 7.30 -7.03
C MET A 56 28.02 7.90 -6.77
N ASN A 57 28.18 9.21 -6.92
CA ASN A 57 29.52 9.82 -7.04
C ASN A 57 30.32 9.82 -5.72
N GLU A 58 29.65 9.73 -4.56
CA GLU A 58 30.28 9.56 -3.25
C GLU A 58 29.58 8.42 -2.50
N SER A 59 30.32 7.40 -2.03
CA SER A 59 29.72 6.12 -1.58
C SER A 59 28.88 6.24 -0.32
N ASP A 60 29.30 7.11 0.59
CA ASP A 60 28.65 7.30 1.88
C ASP A 60 27.38 8.14 1.71
N ASP A 61 27.39 9.08 0.76
CA ASP A 61 26.23 9.87 0.37
C ASP A 61 25.19 8.98 -0.32
N PHE A 62 25.60 8.10 -1.25
CA PHE A 62 24.66 7.21 -1.94
C PHE A 62 23.91 6.29 -0.97
N LYS A 63 24.61 5.60 -0.06
CA LYS A 63 23.97 4.67 0.88
C LYS A 63 22.97 5.42 1.76
N THR A 64 23.37 6.57 2.29
CA THR A 64 22.53 7.41 3.16
C THR A 64 21.30 7.92 2.42
N GLU A 65 21.47 8.51 1.23
CA GLU A 65 20.38 9.00 0.39
C GLU A 65 19.41 7.86 0.01
N ALA A 66 19.94 6.68 -0.33
CA ALA A 66 19.14 5.52 -0.67
C ALA A 66 18.28 5.04 0.50
N TYR A 67 18.80 4.98 1.74
CA TYR A 67 17.97 4.68 2.92
C TYR A 67 16.92 5.75 3.16
N LEU A 68 17.27 7.03 3.03
CA LEU A 68 16.30 8.11 3.22
C LEU A 68 15.12 7.98 2.24
N LEU A 69 15.37 7.56 1.00
CA LEU A 69 14.32 7.32 0.02
C LEU A 69 13.44 6.11 0.38
N LEU A 70 14.07 5.01 0.83
CA LEU A 70 13.32 3.82 1.28
C LEU A 70 12.48 4.13 2.53
N ASP A 71 13.01 4.90 3.47
CA ASP A 71 12.31 5.31 4.68
C ASP A 71 11.13 6.23 4.35
N LYS A 72 11.34 7.24 3.48
CA LYS A 72 10.24 8.07 2.97
C LYS A 72 9.15 7.21 2.33
N PHE A 73 9.53 6.28 1.45
CA PHE A 73 8.59 5.34 0.83
C PHE A 73 7.81 4.53 1.87
N ASN A 74 8.51 3.93 2.83
CA ASN A 74 7.89 3.09 3.85
C ASN A 74 6.93 3.90 4.72
N GLN A 75 7.32 5.12 5.10
CA GLN A 75 6.47 6.04 5.85
C GLN A 75 5.19 6.38 5.09
N LYS A 76 5.28 6.70 3.79
CA LYS A 76 4.09 7.01 2.98
C LYS A 76 3.14 5.83 2.82
N ILE A 77 3.66 4.61 2.71
CA ILE A 77 2.84 3.40 2.71
C ILE A 77 2.17 3.18 4.08
N GLU A 78 2.89 3.40 5.18
CA GLU A 78 2.34 3.28 6.53
C GLU A 78 1.23 4.33 6.79
N ASP A 79 1.47 5.59 6.42
CA ASP A 79 0.49 6.67 6.52
C ASP A 79 -0.80 6.31 5.77
N PHE A 80 -0.67 5.80 4.53
CA PHE A 80 -1.81 5.31 3.76
C PHE A 80 -2.52 4.12 4.43
N GLU A 81 -1.80 3.12 4.93
CA GLU A 81 -2.37 1.95 5.63
C GLU A 81 -3.14 2.36 6.90
N ILE A 82 -2.64 3.36 7.62
CA ILE A 82 -3.31 3.97 8.78
C ILE A 82 -4.58 4.69 8.32
N GLU A 83 -4.47 5.56 7.31
CA GLU A 83 -5.58 6.36 6.82
C GLU A 83 -6.76 5.50 6.36
N ILE A 84 -6.50 4.47 5.54
CA ILE A 84 -7.57 3.57 5.05
C ILE A 84 -8.22 2.80 6.21
N THR A 85 -7.47 2.51 7.27
CA THR A 85 -7.97 1.81 8.45
C THR A 85 -8.84 2.75 9.30
N GLU A 86 -8.36 3.96 9.59
CA GLU A 86 -9.07 4.95 10.40
C GLU A 86 -10.36 5.44 9.71
N LYS A 87 -10.30 5.68 8.40
CA LYS A 87 -11.45 6.08 7.58
C LYS A 87 -12.36 4.91 7.19
N LYS A 88 -12.00 3.67 7.56
CA LYS A 88 -12.72 2.43 7.20
C LYS A 88 -12.96 2.31 5.68
N GLN A 89 -11.99 2.78 4.91
CA GLN A 89 -12.02 2.70 3.45
C GLN A 89 -11.78 1.26 3.01
N ILE A 90 -12.47 0.86 1.94
CA ILE A 90 -12.29 -0.45 1.34
C ILE A 90 -11.42 -0.27 0.12
N VAL A 91 -10.18 -0.75 0.22
CA VAL A 91 -9.26 -0.85 -0.91
C VAL A 91 -9.39 -2.23 -1.54
N ASP A 92 -9.40 -2.27 -2.88
CA ASP A 92 -9.49 -3.51 -3.63
C ASP A 92 -8.24 -4.40 -3.45
N GLN A 93 -8.36 -5.66 -3.86
CA GLN A 93 -7.31 -6.65 -3.64
C GLN A 93 -6.09 -6.43 -4.55
N GLU A 94 -6.27 -5.86 -5.74
CA GLU A 94 -5.18 -5.56 -6.66
C GLU A 94 -4.28 -4.47 -6.08
N THR A 95 -4.86 -3.38 -5.60
CA THR A 95 -4.15 -2.28 -4.93
C THR A 95 -3.37 -2.79 -3.71
N LYS A 96 -3.99 -3.63 -2.87
CA LYS A 96 -3.29 -4.28 -1.72
C LYS A 96 -2.12 -5.15 -2.17
N SER A 97 -2.31 -5.93 -3.23
CA SER A 97 -1.26 -6.79 -3.77
C SER A 97 -0.08 -5.97 -4.30
N LYS A 98 -0.36 -4.90 -5.04
CA LYS A 98 0.67 -3.99 -5.56
C LYS A 98 1.44 -3.31 -4.42
N ILE A 99 0.76 -2.84 -3.37
CA ILE A 99 1.41 -2.26 -2.16
C ILE A 99 2.34 -3.29 -1.53
N SER A 100 1.85 -4.53 -1.34
CA SER A 100 2.66 -5.60 -0.77
C SER A 100 3.91 -5.89 -1.61
N GLN A 101 3.81 -5.85 -2.94
CA GLN A 101 4.95 -6.05 -3.84
C GLN A 101 5.98 -4.92 -3.69
N LEU A 102 5.53 -3.67 -3.63
CA LEU A 102 6.43 -2.52 -3.42
C LEU A 102 7.15 -2.61 -2.07
N LYS A 103 6.46 -3.00 -0.98
CA LYS A 103 7.08 -3.24 0.34
C LYS A 103 8.15 -4.34 0.27
N ILE A 104 7.87 -5.43 -0.44
CA ILE A 104 8.85 -6.52 -0.64
C ILE A 104 10.09 -6.01 -1.39
N THR A 105 9.91 -5.19 -2.43
CA THR A 105 11.03 -4.63 -3.20
C THR A 105 11.84 -3.63 -2.36
N SER A 106 11.19 -2.74 -1.61
CA SER A 106 11.84 -1.83 -0.66
C SER A 106 12.72 -2.58 0.34
N ASN A 107 12.20 -3.65 0.96
CA ASN A 107 12.97 -4.47 1.89
C ASN A 107 14.17 -5.18 1.24
N LYS A 108 14.04 -5.61 -0.02
CA LYS A 108 15.16 -6.20 -0.77
C LYS A 108 16.26 -5.17 -1.06
N LEU A 109 15.88 -3.94 -1.41
CA LEU A 109 16.83 -2.85 -1.63
C LEU A 109 17.58 -2.50 -0.34
N ALA A 110 16.87 -2.39 0.79
CA ALA A 110 17.51 -2.18 2.10
C ALA A 110 18.54 -3.28 2.42
N ALA A 111 18.17 -4.55 2.23
CA ALA A 111 19.07 -5.67 2.45
C ALA A 111 20.29 -5.69 1.49
N LYS A 112 20.17 -5.12 0.29
CA LYS A 112 21.31 -4.94 -0.63
C LYS A 112 22.20 -3.78 -0.22
N LEU A 113 21.63 -2.69 0.30
CA LEU A 113 22.39 -1.57 0.86
C LEU A 113 23.20 -1.99 2.09
N ASP A 114 22.67 -2.90 2.92
CA ASP A 114 23.40 -3.47 4.07
C ASP A 114 24.69 -4.18 3.61
N GLN A 115 24.66 -4.84 2.45
CA GLN A 115 25.81 -5.57 1.91
C GLN A 115 26.95 -4.68 1.42
N LEU A 116 26.73 -3.37 1.27
CA LEU A 116 27.78 -2.43 0.82
C LEU A 116 28.92 -2.29 1.83
N GLU A 117 28.67 -2.49 3.13
CA GLU A 117 29.73 -2.39 4.17
C GLU A 117 30.63 -3.62 4.27
N GLU A 118 30.21 -4.76 3.70
CA GLU A 118 30.86 -6.06 3.93
C GLU A 118 31.82 -6.50 2.81
N LYS A 119 32.08 -5.65 1.80
CA LYS A 119 32.73 -6.06 0.53
C LYS A 119 34.00 -5.27 0.19
N THR A 120 34.88 -5.91 -0.57
CA THR A 120 36.12 -5.34 -1.13
C THR A 120 35.83 -4.41 -2.32
N ASP A 121 36.72 -3.44 -2.60
CA ASP A 121 36.56 -2.38 -3.60
C ASP A 121 36.00 -2.81 -4.98
N ASP A 122 36.49 -3.90 -5.58
CA ASP A 122 36.03 -4.35 -6.91
C ASP A 122 34.57 -4.86 -6.89
N HIS A 123 34.19 -5.59 -5.85
CA HIS A 123 32.81 -6.08 -5.66
C HIS A 123 31.86 -4.93 -5.29
N LEU A 124 32.39 -3.90 -4.64
CA LEU A 124 31.62 -2.72 -4.26
C LEU A 124 31.14 -1.94 -5.49
N ILE A 125 31.95 -1.84 -6.53
CA ILE A 125 31.58 -1.15 -7.79
C ILE A 125 30.43 -1.90 -8.49
N GLU A 126 30.50 -3.23 -8.58
CA GLU A 126 29.45 -4.05 -9.20
C GLU A 126 28.14 -3.94 -8.43
N ILE A 127 28.16 -4.07 -7.10
CA ILE A 127 26.96 -3.96 -6.26
C ILE A 127 26.36 -2.56 -6.35
N LYS A 128 27.19 -1.51 -6.38
CA LYS A 128 26.72 -0.14 -6.60
C LYS A 128 25.99 -0.03 -7.93
N HIS A 129 26.59 -0.51 -9.01
CA HIS A 129 25.96 -0.49 -10.32
C HIS A 129 24.61 -1.22 -10.30
N GLU A 130 24.54 -2.45 -9.77
CA GLU A 130 23.30 -3.20 -9.62
C GLU A 130 22.23 -2.45 -8.82
N LEU A 131 22.60 -1.90 -7.66
CA LEU A 131 21.70 -1.12 -6.81
C LEU A 131 21.10 0.06 -7.56
N LYS A 132 21.88 0.75 -8.39
CA LYS A 132 21.35 1.85 -9.22
C LYS A 132 20.25 1.36 -10.17
N TYR A 133 20.45 0.21 -10.83
CA TYR A 133 19.41 -0.35 -11.69
C TYR A 133 18.19 -0.77 -10.88
N ASP A 134 18.39 -1.42 -9.72
CA ASP A 134 17.27 -1.86 -8.89
C ASP A 134 16.47 -0.68 -8.33
N PHE A 135 17.13 0.41 -7.94
CA PHE A 135 16.46 1.65 -7.53
C PHE A 135 15.70 2.28 -8.69
N ALA A 136 16.28 2.36 -9.89
CA ALA A 136 15.57 2.87 -11.07
C ALA A 136 14.33 2.00 -11.41
N GLU A 137 14.44 0.67 -11.34
CA GLU A 137 13.30 -0.22 -11.54
C GLU A 137 12.26 -0.13 -10.42
N PHE A 138 12.71 0.14 -9.18
CA PHE A 138 11.81 0.42 -8.08
C PHE A 138 11.04 1.74 -8.30
N GLY A 139 11.71 2.81 -8.71
CA GLY A 139 11.07 4.08 -9.11
C GLY A 139 10.00 3.86 -10.19
N LYS A 140 10.33 3.13 -11.26
CA LYS A 140 9.34 2.74 -12.29
C LYS A 140 8.19 1.90 -11.75
N SER A 141 8.46 0.97 -10.84
CA SER A 141 7.42 0.13 -10.22
C SER A 141 6.47 0.98 -9.39
N VAL A 142 7.01 1.98 -8.67
CA VAL A 142 6.24 2.99 -7.96
C VAL A 142 5.44 3.83 -8.96
N GLU A 143 6.02 4.34 -10.03
CA GLU A 143 5.29 5.09 -11.07
C GLU A 143 4.14 4.27 -11.69
N ASN A 144 4.42 3.02 -12.08
CA ASN A 144 3.48 2.12 -12.73
C ASN A 144 2.27 1.75 -11.85
N PHE A 145 2.45 1.70 -10.52
CA PHE A 145 1.34 1.55 -9.58
C PHE A 145 0.22 2.56 -9.86
N PHE A 146 0.59 3.75 -10.34
CA PHE A 146 -0.31 4.88 -10.50
C PHE A 146 -0.85 5.08 -11.91
N THR A 147 -0.31 4.38 -12.91
CA THR A 147 -0.71 4.52 -14.32
C THR A 147 -1.78 3.52 -14.73
N ASP A 148 -1.86 2.36 -14.06
CA ASP A 148 -2.72 1.24 -14.46
C ASP A 148 -4.16 1.29 -13.90
N ASN A 149 -4.50 2.25 -13.01
CA ASN A 149 -5.87 2.41 -12.50
C ASN A 149 -6.73 3.29 -13.44
N LYS A 150 -6.82 2.93 -14.73
CA LYS A 150 -7.68 3.59 -15.73
C LYS A 150 -8.79 2.68 -16.24
#